data_AF-A0A355BVI9-F1
#
_entry.id   AF-A0A355BVI9-F1
#
_cell.length_a   1.000
_cell.length_b   1.000
_cell.length_c   1.000
_cell.angle_alpha   90.00
_cell.angle_beta   90.00
_cell.angle_gamma   90.00
#
_symmetry.space_group_name_H-M   'P 1'
#
loop_
_entity.id
_entity.type
_entity.pdbx_description
1 polymer ?
#
loop_
_entity_poly.entity_id
_entity_poly.type
_entity_poly.pdbx_seq_one_letter_code
_entity_poly.pdbx_strand_id
1 'polypeptide(L)' 'MLIVNQHAVPIAVDVVNAFAAAGKKVTLFTGYVETGGKPLHPSVRLVSSVTYRRGSTFSRLFTWLAFSAHY' A
#
# COMPACT_ATOMS: atom_id res chain seq x y z
N MET A 1 -2.71 -1.65 13.49
CA MET A 1 -2.14 -2.67 12.59
C MET A 1 -1.54 -1.97 11.40
N LEU A 2 -0.28 -2.26 11.10
CA LEU A 2 0.44 -1.70 9.97
C LEU A 2 0.47 -2.74 8.85
N ILE A 3 -0.02 -2.36 7.67
CA ILE A 3 0.05 -3.16 6.46
C ILE A 3 0.98 -2.41 5.50
N VAL A 4 1.99 -3.13 5.00
CA VAL A 4 3.02 -2.58 4.12
C VAL A 4 2.90 -3.27 2.78
N ASN A 5 2.61 -2.49 1.74
CA ASN A 5 2.64 -3.00 0.39
C ASN A 5 2.97 -1.86 -0.55
N GLN A 6 4.11 -1.91 -1.24
CA GLN A 6 4.54 -0.83 -2.12
C GLN A 6 3.58 -0.58 -3.30
N HIS A 7 2.80 -1.59 -3.70
CA HIS A 7 1.77 -1.47 -4.72
C HIS A 7 0.52 -2.23 -4.24
N ALA A 8 -0.44 -1.50 -3.67
CA ALA A 8 -1.70 -2.03 -3.19
C ALA A 8 -2.70 -2.18 -4.34
N VAL A 9 -2.68 -3.35 -4.98
CA VAL A 9 -3.67 -3.78 -5.99
C VAL A 9 -5.05 -4.03 -5.36
N PRO A 10 -6.15 -4.18 -6.14
CA PRO A 10 -7.51 -4.25 -5.59
C PRO A 10 -7.71 -5.29 -4.49
N ILE A 11 -7.11 -6.48 -4.61
CA ILE A 11 -7.21 -7.52 -3.58
C ILE A 11 -6.54 -7.10 -2.25
N ALA A 12 -5.45 -6.33 -2.30
CA ALA A 12 -4.82 -5.79 -1.10
C ALA A 12 -5.71 -4.73 -0.44
N VAL A 13 -6.40 -3.91 -1.25
CA VAL A 13 -7.39 -2.94 -0.76
C VAL A 13 -8.56 -3.65 -0.08
N ASP A 14 -9.07 -4.75 -0.64
CA ASP A 14 -10.14 -5.54 -0.04
C ASP A 14 -9.75 -6.12 1.32
N VAL A 15 -8.52 -6.64 1.45
CA VAL A 15 -7.99 -7.14 2.73
C VAL A 15 -7.89 -6.03 3.77
N VAL A 16 -7.31 -4.88 3.39
CA VAL A 16 -7.18 -3.70 4.26
C VAL A 16 -8.57 -3.22 4.73
N ASN A 17 -9.53 -3.18 3.81
CA ASN A 17 -10.91 -2.80 4.09
C ASN A 17 -11.60 -3.78 5.04
N ALA A 18 -11.39 -5.09 4.87
CA ALA A 18 -11.97 -6.10 5.76
C ALA A 18 -11.50 -5.91 7.21
N PHE A 19 -10.21 -5.62 7.42
CA PHE A 19 -9.70 -5.34 8.76
C PHE A 19 -10.23 -4.03 9.34
N ALA A 20 -10.35 -2.98 8.52
CA ALA A 20 -10.91 -1.71 8.94
C ALA A 20 -12.39 -1.83 9.33
N ALA A 21 -13.17 -2.59 8.54
CA ALA A 21 -14.58 -2.89 8.81
C ALA A 21 -14.78 -3.72 10.08
N ALA A 22 -13.82 -4.58 10.42
CA ALA A 22 -13.78 -5.30 11.70
C ALA A 22 -13.38 -4.42 12.91
N GLY A 23 -13.36 -3.09 12.75
CA GLY A 23 -13.07 -2.12 13.80
C GLY A 23 -11.59 -2.00 14.17
N LYS A 24 -10.68 -2.59 13.38
CA LYS A 24 -9.24 -2.46 13.63
C LYS A 24 -8.75 -1.09 13.13
N LYS A 25 -7.90 -0.43 13.93
CA LYS A 25 -7.13 0.73 13.45
C LYS A 25 -6.07 0.24 12.47
N VAL A 26 -6.26 0.51 11.18
CA VAL A 26 -5.34 0.10 10.11
C VAL A 26 -4.58 1.31 9.57
N THR A 27 -3.27 1.15 9.39
CA THR A 27 -2.43 2.07 8.63
C THR A 27 -1.87 1.31 7.44
N LEU A 28 -2.15 1.81 6.23
CA LEU A 28 -1.63 1.26 4.98
C LEU A 28 -0.46 2.13 4.52
N PHE A 29 0.75 1.56 4.57
CA PHE A 29 1.96 2.17 4.03
C PHE A 29 2.19 1.64 2.61
N THR A 30 2.06 2.50 1.61
CA THR A 30 2.07 2.10 0.20
C THR A 30 2.61 3.18 -0.73
N GLY A 31 3.25 2.77 -1.81
CA GLY A 31 3.70 3.67 -2.87
C GLY A 31 2.64 3.95 -3.93
N TYR A 32 1.61 3.11 -4.04
CA TYR A 32 0.52 3.27 -4.99
C TYR A 32 -0.70 2.45 -4.58
N VAL A 33 -1.89 3.01 -4.74
CA VAL A 33 -3.16 2.34 -4.50
C VAL A 33 -3.91 2.24 -5.82
N GLU A 34 -4.16 1.02 -6.26
CA GLU A 34 -5.02 0.72 -7.38
C GLU A 34 -6.39 0.33 -6.82
N THR A 35 -7.35 1.25 -6.90
CA THR A 35 -8.72 0.96 -6.49
C THR A 35 -9.45 0.23 -7.60
N GLY A 36 -9.97 -0.95 -7.29
CA GLY A 36 -10.93 -1.65 -8.16
C GLY A 36 -12.34 -1.13 -7.95
N GLY A 37 -13.30 -2.04 -7.76
CA GLY A 37 -14.71 -1.67 -7.56
C GLY A 37 -15.06 -1.01 -6.22
N LYS A 38 -14.20 -1.12 -5.20
CA LYS A 38 -14.40 -0.49 -3.89
C LYS A 38 -13.26 0.46 -3.56
N PRO A 39 -13.54 1.69 -3.09
CA PRO A 39 -12.51 2.59 -2.61
C PRO A 39 -11.90 2.09 -1.29
N LEU A 40 -10.77 2.67 -0.90
CA LEU A 40 -10.17 2.42 0.41
C LEU A 40 -11.12 2.90 1.52
N HIS A 41 -11.29 2.10 2.57
CA HIS A 41 -12.19 2.40 3.68
C HIS A 41 -11.76 3.70 4.39
N PRO A 42 -12.68 4.62 4.72
CA PRO A 42 -12.34 5.98 5.18
C PRO A 42 -11.61 6.01 6.53
N SER A 43 -11.75 4.98 7.36
CA SER A 43 -11.01 4.87 8.63
C SER A 43 -9.56 4.42 8.49
N VAL A 44 -9.13 4.01 7.30
CA VAL A 44 -7.76 3.56 7.04
C VAL A 44 -6.86 4.79 6.90
N ARG A 45 -5.80 4.84 7.71
CA ARG A 45 -4.76 5.86 7.54
C ARG A 45 -3.85 5.46 6.38
N LEU A 46 -3.84 6.23 5.31
CA LEU A 46 -2.93 6.04 4.19
C LEU A 46 -1.61 6.79 4.46
N VAL A 47 -0.48 6.08 4.32
CA VAL A 47 0.85 6.67 4.32
C VAL A 47 1.47 6.40 2.96
N SER A 48 1.57 7.46 2.15
CA SER A 48 2.13 7.39 0.81
C SER A 48 3.67 7.34 0.86
N SER A 49 4.27 6.48 0.04
CA SER A 49 5.71 6.33 -0.10
C SER A 49 6.09 6.15 -1.58
N VAL A 50 7.29 5.60 -1.85
CA VAL A 50 7.85 5.46 -3.20
C VAL A 50 7.10 4.41 -4.00
N THR A 51 6.51 4.81 -5.13
CA THR A 51 5.87 3.90 -6.09
C THR A 51 6.89 2.92 -6.70
N TYR A 52 6.53 1.64 -6.72
CA TYR A 52 7.36 0.60 -7.32
C TYR A 52 7.47 0.77 -8.85
N ARG A 53 8.70 0.81 -9.38
CA ARG A 53 8.94 0.93 -10.83
C ARG A 53 9.56 -0.33 -11.41
N ARG A 54 8.83 -0.98 -12.33
CA ARG A 54 9.21 -2.27 -12.96
C ARG A 54 10.04 -2.15 -14.24
N GLY A 55 10.33 -0.94 -14.71
CA GLY A 55 10.93 -0.69 -16.04
C GLY A 55 12.31 -1.33 -16.26
N SER A 56 13.12 -1.53 -15.21
CA SER A 56 14.39 -2.26 -15.28
C SER A 56 14.73 -2.93 -13.95
N THR A 57 15.66 -3.89 -13.95
CA THR A 57 16.15 -4.52 -12.71
C THR A 57 16.73 -3.50 -11.73
N PHE A 58 17.44 -2.49 -12.25
CA PHE A 58 17.98 -1.40 -11.44
C PHE A 58 16.87 -0.55 -10.82
N SER A 59 15.84 -0.17 -11.59
CA SER A 59 14.72 0.61 -11.05
C SER A 59 13.93 -0.16 -9.99
N ARG A 60 13.80 -1.49 -10.15
CA ARG A 60 13.16 -2.36 -9.16
C ARG A 60 13.93 -2.33 -7.84
N LEU A 61 15.25 -2.58 -7.89
CA LEU A 61 16.11 -2.53 -6.70
C LEU A 61 16.09 -1.14 -6.03
N PHE A 62 16.23 -0.08 -6.81
CA PHE A 62 16.24 1.28 -6.27
C PHE A 62 14.91 1.65 -5.60
N THR A 63 13.78 1.35 -6.25
CA THR A 63 12.46 1.65 -5.65
C THR A 63 12.18 0.81 -4.41
N TRP A 64 12.70 -0.42 -4.31
CA TRP A 64 12.67 -1.18 -3.07
C TRP A 64 13.49 -0.54 -1.95
N LEU A 65 14.75 -0.19 -2.23
CA LEU A 65 15.63 0.43 -1.23
C LEU A 65 15.06 1.78 -0.75
N ALA A 66 14.57 2.61 -1.66
CA ALA A 66 13.99 3.90 -1.32
C ALA A 66 12.69 3.77 -0.50
N PHE A 67 11.88 2.75 -0.79
CA PHE A 67 10.69 2.44 0.00
C PHE A 67 11.04 1.95 1.40
N SER A 68 12.05 1.07 1.53
CA SER A 68 12.54 0.58 2.82
C SER A 68 13.16 1.68 3.68
N ALA A 69 13.82 2.68 3.08
CA ALA A 69 14.40 3.81 3.81
C ALA A 69 13.36 4.82 4.31
N HIS A 70 12.16 4.83 3.71
CA HIS A 70 11.06 5.73 4.06
C HIS A 70 10.03 5.08 5.00
N TYR A 71 10.11 3.77 5.19
CA TYR A 71 9.26 2.97 6.10
C TYR A 71 9.72 3.11 7.55
#